data_AF-A0AAU9J5G7-F1
#
_entry.id   AF-A0AAU9J5G7-F1
#
_cell.length_a   1.000
_cell.length_b   1.000
_cell.length_c   1.000
_cell.angle_alpha   90.00
_cell.angle_beta   90.00
_cell.angle_gamma   90.00
#
_symmetry.space_group_name_H-M   'P 1'
#
loop_
_entity.id
_entity.type
_entity.pdbx_description
1 polymer ?
#
loop_
_entity_poly.entity_id
_entity_poly.type
_entity_poly.pdbx_seq_one_letter_code
_entity_poly.pdbx_strand_id
1 'polypeptide(L)'
;MDTDRDLVPELENLYENKDWEHLLARSSESPQDPEIQYYRALAMQQLHRFQEAIKIFESIYSHIGVLREIDYNLGLCHYHLSNIEPSIDYLRRYMYSNPSHPYIYFHLVKVMLVKKLHTDIDDVCERAVVWRSKKIPYRIWAYSLYQLKKYKEAHGKCLIILEKNKEEHAIWFLLGKVLRRCKYIKECRAAFEKCCALDPENLKYKKRYESLITKIATKRDYSSAKPKIQLDTPILPKTAGIKFLENRGCEDLFCRLF
;
A
#
# COMPACT_ATOMS: atom_id res chain seq x y z
N MET A 1 13.77 -15.89 13.15
CA MET A 1 14.58 -15.81 11.91
C MET A 1 13.86 -16.68 10.90
N ASP A 2 13.08 -16.22 9.94
CA ASP A 2 12.72 -14.88 9.47
C ASP A 2 11.24 -14.90 9.06
N THR A 3 10.49 -13.88 9.49
CA THR A 3 9.04 -13.72 9.23
C THR A 3 8.78 -12.83 8.02
N ASP A 4 9.66 -12.92 7.02
CA ASP A 4 9.53 -12.22 5.73
C ASP A 4 9.00 -13.17 4.62
N ARG A 5 8.57 -14.39 4.94
CA ARG A 5 7.96 -15.30 3.94
C ARG A 5 6.50 -14.98 3.59
N ASP A 6 5.84 -14.09 4.33
CA ASP A 6 4.49 -13.60 4.02
C ASP A 6 4.53 -12.38 3.09
N LEU A 7 5.33 -12.48 2.02
CA LEU A 7 5.60 -11.37 1.10
C LEU A 7 4.45 -11.27 0.07
N VAL A 8 3.39 -10.59 0.53
CA VAL A 8 2.30 -10.02 -0.28
C VAL A 8 1.39 -11.07 -0.94
N PRO A 9 0.34 -11.53 -0.21
CA PRO A 9 -0.64 -12.50 -0.72
C PRO A 9 -1.32 -12.08 -2.02
N GLU A 10 -1.45 -10.79 -2.29
CA GLU A 10 -2.09 -10.30 -3.51
C GLU A 10 -1.23 -10.48 -4.77
N LEU A 11 0.09 -10.69 -4.62
CA LEU A 11 0.96 -11.12 -5.72
C LEU A 11 0.92 -12.65 -5.91
N GLU A 12 0.71 -13.39 -4.83
CA GLU A 12 0.55 -14.86 -4.86
C GLU A 12 -0.79 -15.27 -5.50
N ASN A 13 -1.85 -14.50 -5.28
CA ASN A 13 -3.17 -14.74 -5.88
C ASN A 13 -3.25 -14.40 -7.39
N LEU A 14 -2.16 -13.95 -8.03
CA LEU A 14 -2.10 -13.79 -9.49
C LEU A 14 -2.13 -15.15 -10.22
N TYR A 15 -1.99 -16.26 -9.49
CA TYR A 15 -1.66 -17.57 -10.05
C TYR A 15 -2.81 -18.60 -10.04
N GLU A 16 -4.03 -18.18 -9.72
CA GLU A 16 -5.18 -19.09 -9.63
C GLU A 16 -5.86 -19.31 -11.00
N ASN A 17 -6.07 -20.60 -11.34
CA ASN A 17 -6.86 -21.15 -12.46
C ASN A 17 -6.26 -21.18 -13.88
N LYS A 18 -5.25 -22.04 -14.15
CA LYS A 18 -5.05 -22.70 -15.47
C LYS A 18 -4.29 -24.03 -15.34
N ASP A 19 -4.49 -24.93 -16.31
CA ASP A 19 -3.80 -26.21 -16.43
C ASP A 19 -2.39 -26.02 -17.06
N TRP A 20 -1.49 -25.41 -16.28
CA TRP A 20 -0.17 -24.97 -16.74
C TRP A 20 0.77 -26.12 -17.09
N GLU A 21 0.59 -27.30 -16.50
CA GLU A 21 1.36 -28.50 -16.81
C GLU A 21 1.13 -28.98 -18.24
N HIS A 22 -0.13 -28.94 -18.69
CA HIS A 22 -0.49 -29.24 -20.08
C HIS A 22 0.11 -28.22 -21.07
N LEU A 23 0.16 -26.93 -20.70
CA LEU A 23 0.82 -25.91 -21.52
C LEU A 23 2.34 -26.15 -21.61
N LEU A 24 2.99 -26.55 -20.51
CA LEU A 24 4.40 -26.92 -20.51
C LEU A 24 4.67 -28.11 -21.43
N ALA A 25 3.83 -29.14 -21.40
CA ALA A 25 3.94 -30.30 -22.29
C ALA A 25 3.88 -29.88 -23.76
N ARG A 26 2.87 -29.09 -24.15
CA ARG A 26 2.73 -28.61 -25.54
C ARG A 26 3.86 -27.67 -25.97
N SER A 27 4.43 -26.89 -25.05
CA SER A 27 5.56 -26.00 -25.37
C SER A 27 6.83 -26.75 -25.81
N SER A 28 6.95 -28.03 -25.47
CA SER A 28 8.10 -28.86 -25.86
C SER A 28 8.10 -29.24 -27.34
N GLU A 29 6.96 -29.12 -28.04
CA GLU A 29 6.79 -29.48 -29.45
C GLU A 29 7.36 -28.42 -30.41
N SER A 30 7.60 -27.19 -29.94
CA SER A 30 8.12 -26.09 -30.75
C SER A 30 9.01 -25.15 -29.93
N PRO A 31 10.21 -25.60 -29.53
CA PRO A 31 11.04 -24.92 -28.54
C PRO A 31 11.75 -23.66 -29.05
N GLN A 32 11.75 -23.40 -30.36
CA GLN A 32 12.41 -22.25 -30.96
C GLN A 32 11.49 -21.04 -31.11
N ASP A 33 10.17 -21.21 -30.96
CA ASP A 33 9.23 -20.11 -31.05
C ASP A 33 9.26 -19.27 -29.77
N PRO A 34 9.61 -17.97 -29.85
CA PRO A 34 9.70 -17.11 -28.67
C PRO A 34 8.39 -16.89 -27.93
N GLU A 35 7.25 -16.91 -28.62
CA GLU A 35 5.93 -16.80 -27.99
C GLU A 35 5.64 -18.06 -27.16
N ILE A 36 5.98 -19.23 -27.69
CA ILE A 36 5.84 -20.51 -26.98
C ILE A 36 6.80 -20.56 -25.78
N GLN A 37 8.04 -20.09 -25.94
CA GLN A 37 8.99 -19.98 -24.82
C GLN A 37 8.50 -18.99 -23.75
N TYR A 38 7.86 -17.88 -24.14
CA TYR A 38 7.27 -16.94 -23.20
C TYR A 38 6.16 -17.59 -22.36
N TYR A 39 5.24 -18.32 -23.01
CA TYR A 39 4.19 -19.05 -22.29
C TYR A 39 4.74 -20.18 -21.41
N ARG A 40 5.82 -20.84 -21.84
CA ARG A 40 6.54 -21.83 -21.02
C ARG A 40 7.13 -21.19 -19.76
N ALA A 41 7.78 -20.03 -19.88
CA ALA A 41 8.33 -19.30 -18.74
C ALA A 41 7.24 -18.82 -17.79
N LEU A 42 6.10 -18.33 -18.32
CA LEU A 42 4.92 -18.01 -17.52
C LEU A 42 4.42 -19.22 -16.75
N ALA A 43 4.25 -20.38 -17.40
CA ALA A 43 3.83 -21.60 -16.71
C ALA A 43 4.82 -22.03 -15.62
N MET A 44 6.13 -21.90 -15.86
CA MET A 44 7.14 -22.15 -14.83
C MET A 44 7.03 -21.18 -13.64
N GLN A 45 6.80 -19.90 -13.89
CA GLN A 45 6.56 -18.90 -12.84
C GLN A 45 5.33 -19.26 -11.99
N GLN A 46 4.26 -19.73 -12.62
CA GLN A 46 3.01 -20.15 -11.98
C GLN A 46 3.21 -21.39 -11.10
N LEU A 47 4.09 -22.30 -11.51
CA LEU A 47 4.50 -23.47 -10.73
C LEU A 47 5.61 -23.15 -9.71
N HIS A 48 5.86 -21.87 -9.40
CA HIS A 48 6.90 -21.39 -8.49
C HIS A 48 8.35 -21.80 -8.87
N ARG A 49 8.57 -22.20 -10.13
CA ARG A 49 9.89 -22.53 -10.69
C ARG A 49 10.59 -21.27 -11.19
N PHE A 50 10.73 -20.27 -10.31
CA PHE A 50 11.16 -18.91 -10.68
C PHE A 50 12.55 -18.86 -11.32
N GLN A 51 13.51 -19.65 -10.83
CA GLN A 51 14.86 -19.66 -11.40
C GLN A 51 14.89 -20.20 -12.83
N GLU A 52 14.02 -21.17 -13.15
CA GLU A 52 13.91 -21.72 -14.49
C GLU A 52 13.15 -20.76 -15.42
N ALA A 53 12.10 -20.12 -14.92
CA ALA A 53 11.38 -19.07 -15.64
C ALA A 53 12.32 -17.91 -16.04
N ILE A 54 13.17 -17.43 -15.12
CA ILE A 54 14.15 -16.38 -15.39
C ILE A 54 15.09 -16.77 -16.54
N LYS A 55 15.64 -17.99 -16.52
CA LYS A 55 16.54 -18.45 -17.60
C LYS A 55 15.89 -18.41 -18.97
N ILE A 56 14.61 -18.78 -19.07
CA ILE A 56 13.86 -18.74 -20.33
C ILE A 56 13.52 -17.30 -20.72
N PHE A 57 13.10 -16.47 -19.77
CA PHE A 57 12.84 -15.06 -20.03
C PHE A 57 14.08 -14.32 -20.56
N GLU A 58 15.25 -14.56 -19.95
CA GLU A 58 16.52 -13.98 -20.38
C GLU A 58 16.95 -14.48 -21.77
N SER A 59 16.70 -15.75 -22.10
CA SER A 59 17.01 -16.28 -23.44
C SER A 59 16.13 -15.68 -24.54
N ILE A 60 14.85 -15.40 -24.25
CA ILE A 60 13.96 -14.68 -25.18
C ILE A 60 14.47 -13.24 -25.35
N TYR A 61 14.85 -12.60 -24.25
CA TYR A 61 15.32 -11.22 -24.21
C TYR A 61 16.58 -10.99 -25.08
N SER A 62 17.47 -11.99 -25.18
CA SER A 62 18.69 -11.90 -26.01
C SER A 62 18.43 -11.97 -27.52
N HIS A 63 17.26 -12.45 -27.95
CA HIS A 63 16.93 -12.65 -29.37
C HIS A 63 15.86 -11.69 -29.90
N ILE A 64 15.01 -11.12 -29.04
CA ILE A 64 13.92 -10.22 -29.42
C ILE A 64 13.99 -8.97 -28.58
N GLY A 65 14.45 -7.87 -29.16
CA GLY A 65 14.59 -6.59 -28.48
C GLY A 65 13.29 -5.85 -28.14
N VAL A 66 12.13 -6.52 -28.02
CA VAL A 66 10.83 -5.80 -28.00
C VAL A 66 9.74 -6.37 -27.06
N LEU A 67 9.87 -7.58 -26.48
CA LEU A 67 8.81 -8.07 -25.57
C LEU A 67 8.94 -7.45 -24.17
N ARG A 68 8.42 -6.21 -24.04
CA ARG A 68 8.47 -5.41 -22.81
C ARG A 68 7.78 -6.11 -21.65
N GLU A 69 6.83 -6.98 -21.92
CA GLU A 69 6.12 -7.83 -20.96
C GLU A 69 7.07 -8.74 -20.16
N ILE A 70 8.23 -9.07 -20.70
CA ILE A 70 9.25 -9.86 -19.99
C ILE A 70 9.78 -9.11 -18.77
N ASP A 71 9.98 -7.79 -18.85
CA ASP A 71 10.46 -6.99 -17.71
C ASP A 71 9.51 -7.12 -16.51
N TYR A 72 8.20 -7.18 -16.75
CA TYR A 72 7.24 -7.36 -15.66
C TYR A 72 7.40 -8.72 -14.98
N ASN A 73 7.49 -9.80 -15.77
CA ASN A 73 7.58 -11.16 -15.24
C ASN A 73 8.93 -11.47 -14.59
N LEU A 74 10.04 -10.98 -15.16
CA LEU A 74 11.36 -11.02 -14.52
C LEU A 74 11.32 -10.28 -13.18
N GLY A 75 10.70 -9.10 -13.15
CA GLY A 75 10.49 -8.34 -11.92
C GLY A 75 9.78 -9.15 -10.83
N LEU A 76 8.70 -9.86 -11.19
CA LEU A 76 7.97 -10.73 -10.26
C LEU A 76 8.77 -11.97 -9.84
N CYS A 77 9.48 -12.63 -10.76
CA CYS A 77 10.32 -13.79 -10.42
C CYS A 77 11.45 -13.40 -9.46
N HIS A 78 12.13 -12.28 -9.72
CA HIS A 78 13.15 -11.74 -8.81
C HIS A 78 12.58 -11.39 -7.45
N TYR A 79 11.36 -10.84 -7.39
CA TYR A 79 10.67 -10.58 -6.13
C TYR A 79 10.47 -11.85 -5.30
N HIS A 80 9.92 -12.92 -5.90
CA HIS A 80 9.68 -14.18 -5.21
C HIS A 80 10.97 -14.88 -4.78
N LEU A 81 12.08 -14.63 -5.47
CA LEU A 81 13.42 -15.09 -5.08
C LEU A 81 14.11 -14.17 -4.06
N SER A 82 13.42 -13.15 -3.53
CA SER A 82 13.98 -12.14 -2.62
C SER A 82 15.13 -11.31 -3.20
N ASN A 83 15.27 -11.30 -4.53
CA ASN A 83 16.21 -10.44 -5.27
C ASN A 83 15.55 -9.07 -5.49
N ILE A 84 15.47 -8.27 -4.42
CA ILE A 84 14.66 -7.05 -4.39
C ILE A 84 15.15 -5.98 -5.37
N GLU A 85 16.46 -5.74 -5.45
CA GLU A 85 17.03 -4.71 -6.30
C GLU A 85 16.81 -5.00 -7.80
N PRO A 86 17.13 -6.20 -8.32
CA PRO A 86 16.76 -6.57 -9.69
C PRO A 86 15.24 -6.47 -9.95
N SER A 87 14.42 -6.89 -8.99
CA SER A 87 12.97 -6.79 -9.11
C SER A 87 12.49 -5.36 -9.35
N ILE A 88 13.02 -4.40 -8.56
CA ILE A 88 12.71 -2.98 -8.71
C ILE A 88 13.14 -2.47 -10.09
N ASP A 89 14.34 -2.84 -10.57
CA ASP A 89 14.87 -2.37 -11.84
C ASP A 89 14.04 -2.86 -13.04
N TYR A 90 13.67 -4.14 -13.05
CA TYR A 90 12.81 -4.74 -14.05
C TYR A 90 11.40 -4.13 -14.03
N LEU A 91 10.75 -4.04 -12.87
CA LEU A 91 9.43 -3.43 -12.75
C LEU A 91 9.43 -1.94 -13.12
N ARG A 92 10.51 -1.21 -12.82
CA ARG A 92 10.65 0.20 -13.20
C ARG A 92 10.78 0.37 -14.71
N ARG A 93 11.55 -0.48 -15.40
CA ARG A 93 11.60 -0.50 -16.88
C ARG A 93 10.24 -0.79 -17.50
N TYR A 94 9.52 -1.78 -16.96
CA TYR A 94 8.17 -2.09 -17.41
C TYR A 94 7.21 -0.91 -17.21
N MET A 95 7.28 -0.23 -16.05
CA MET A 95 6.46 0.94 -15.75
C MET A 95 6.63 2.07 -16.78
N TYR A 96 7.87 2.37 -17.18
CA TYR A 96 8.12 3.44 -18.15
C TYR A 96 7.59 3.13 -19.55
N SER A 97 7.59 1.85 -19.92
CA SER A 97 7.11 1.42 -21.23
C SER A 97 5.62 1.10 -21.28
N ASN A 98 5.02 0.78 -20.12
CA ASN A 98 3.60 0.47 -19.96
C ASN A 98 2.96 1.30 -18.83
N PRO A 99 2.96 2.65 -18.92
CA PRO A 99 2.48 3.52 -17.84
C PRO A 99 0.97 3.39 -17.58
N SER A 100 0.20 2.81 -18.50
CA SER A 100 -1.24 2.56 -18.32
C SER A 100 -1.56 1.22 -17.65
N HIS A 101 -0.56 0.36 -17.40
CA HIS A 101 -0.79 -0.95 -16.80
C HIS A 101 -1.44 -0.79 -15.42
N PRO A 102 -2.58 -1.46 -15.15
CA PRO A 102 -3.39 -1.16 -13.97
C PRO A 102 -2.70 -1.50 -12.64
N TYR A 103 -1.74 -2.43 -12.63
CA TYR A 103 -1.13 -2.90 -11.37
C TYR A 103 0.35 -2.52 -11.21
N ILE A 104 1.00 -1.92 -12.22
CA ILE A 104 2.46 -1.78 -12.18
C ILE A 104 2.93 -0.89 -11.02
N TYR A 105 2.27 0.25 -10.82
CA TYR A 105 2.61 1.14 -9.71
C TYR A 105 2.40 0.47 -8.37
N PHE A 106 1.31 -0.29 -8.20
CA PHE A 106 1.02 -1.01 -6.96
C PHE A 106 2.07 -2.08 -6.65
N HIS A 107 2.47 -2.89 -7.65
CA HIS A 107 3.50 -3.91 -7.47
C HIS A 107 4.86 -3.28 -7.18
N LEU A 108 5.28 -2.31 -7.99
CA LEU A 108 6.56 -1.64 -7.82
C LEU A 108 6.69 -1.00 -6.42
N VAL A 109 5.70 -0.24 -5.95
CA VAL A 109 5.78 0.36 -4.61
C VAL A 109 5.74 -0.66 -3.48
N LYS A 110 5.08 -1.81 -3.67
CA LYS A 110 5.08 -2.90 -2.69
C LYS A 110 6.48 -3.50 -2.55
N VAL A 111 7.15 -3.78 -3.66
CA VAL A 111 8.55 -4.26 -3.64
C VAL A 111 9.46 -3.23 -2.98
N MET A 112 9.33 -1.96 -3.33
CA MET A 112 10.13 -0.86 -2.75
C MET A 112 9.88 -0.65 -1.26
N LEU A 113 8.69 -0.99 -0.77
CA LEU A 113 8.34 -0.87 0.65
C LEU A 113 9.14 -1.85 1.52
N VAL A 114 9.51 -3.03 0.99
CA VAL A 114 10.38 -4.00 1.68
C VAL A 114 11.71 -3.33 2.07
N LYS A 115 12.27 -2.52 1.16
CA LYS A 115 13.51 -1.76 1.37
C LYS A 115 13.28 -0.39 2.03
N LYS A 116 12.04 -0.03 2.34
CA LYS A 116 11.64 1.26 2.93
C LYS A 116 12.13 2.46 2.12
N LEU A 117 12.17 2.33 0.79
CA LEU A 117 12.56 3.40 -0.15
C LEU A 117 11.44 4.44 -0.27
N HIS A 118 11.13 5.14 0.82
CA HIS A 118 9.97 6.02 0.92
C HIS A 118 10.02 7.21 -0.04
N THR A 119 11.21 7.73 -0.35
CA THR A 119 11.42 8.80 -1.35
C THR A 119 11.02 8.30 -2.73
N ASP A 120 11.53 7.14 -3.12
CA ASP A 120 11.30 6.61 -4.46
C ASP A 120 9.84 6.16 -4.63
N ILE A 121 9.19 5.68 -3.55
CA ILE A 121 7.75 5.39 -3.53
C ILE A 121 6.93 6.64 -3.81
N ASP A 122 7.31 7.78 -3.22
CA ASP A 122 6.65 9.08 -3.46
C ASP A 122 6.70 9.42 -4.96
N ASP A 123 7.88 9.36 -5.56
CA ASP A 123 8.08 9.65 -6.98
C ASP A 123 7.28 8.69 -7.90
N VAL A 124 7.23 7.39 -7.57
CA VAL A 124 6.46 6.41 -8.35
C VAL A 124 4.95 6.68 -8.24
N CYS A 125 4.46 7.06 -7.05
CA CYS A 125 3.05 7.39 -6.86
C CYS A 125 2.66 8.71 -7.54
N GLU A 126 3.52 9.73 -7.52
CA GLU A 126 3.32 10.97 -8.27
C GLU A 126 3.22 10.70 -9.77
N ARG A 127 4.13 9.88 -10.31
CA ARG A 127 4.03 9.40 -11.70
C ARG A 127 2.70 8.70 -11.95
N ALA A 128 2.24 7.81 -11.07
CA ALA A 128 0.96 7.13 -11.23
C ALA A 128 -0.23 8.10 -11.41
N VAL A 129 -0.20 9.25 -10.73
CA VAL A 129 -1.19 10.33 -10.90
C VAL A 129 -1.04 11.01 -12.25
N VAL A 130 0.18 11.40 -12.64
CA VAL A 130 0.47 12.06 -13.92
C VAL A 130 0.02 11.21 -15.11
N TRP A 131 0.32 9.90 -15.05
CA TRP A 131 -0.06 8.93 -16.07
C TRP A 131 -1.53 8.48 -15.99
N ARG A 132 -2.32 9.04 -15.06
CA ARG A 132 -3.74 8.70 -14.83
C ARG A 132 -3.97 7.19 -14.66
N SER A 133 -3.08 6.53 -13.92
CA SER A 133 -3.21 5.11 -13.63
C SER A 133 -4.53 4.82 -12.91
N LYS A 134 -5.20 3.73 -13.30
CA LYS A 134 -6.50 3.35 -12.73
C LYS A 134 -6.41 2.99 -11.25
N LYS A 135 -5.32 2.38 -10.80
CA LYS A 135 -5.14 1.92 -9.41
C LYS A 135 -3.91 2.55 -8.77
N ILE A 136 -4.09 3.75 -8.24
CA ILE A 136 -3.04 4.46 -7.49
C ILE A 136 -2.92 3.86 -6.08
N PRO A 137 -1.71 3.50 -5.62
CA PRO A 137 -1.49 2.83 -4.33
C PRO A 137 -1.54 3.82 -3.13
N TYR A 138 -2.64 4.55 -2.97
CA TYR A 138 -2.79 5.64 -1.99
C TYR A 138 -2.44 5.22 -0.55
N ARG A 139 -2.76 3.99 -0.15
CA ARG A 139 -2.46 3.49 1.20
C ARG A 139 -0.96 3.44 1.49
N ILE A 140 -0.17 2.88 0.56
CA ILE A 140 1.30 2.79 0.69
C ILE A 140 1.92 4.17 0.55
N TRP A 141 1.35 5.01 -0.31
CA TRP A 141 1.78 6.40 -0.50
C TRP A 141 1.59 7.22 0.78
N ALA A 142 0.40 7.20 1.39
CA ALA A 142 0.10 7.91 2.63
C ALA A 142 1.03 7.47 3.78
N TYR A 143 1.30 6.17 3.87
CA TYR A 143 2.25 5.64 4.85
C TYR A 143 3.68 6.15 4.61
N SER A 144 4.15 6.13 3.35
CA SER A 144 5.49 6.59 3.00
C SER A 144 5.68 8.09 3.24
N LEU A 145 4.68 8.90 2.88
CA LEU A 145 4.66 10.34 3.18
C LEU A 145 4.74 10.62 4.70
N TYR A 146 4.02 9.83 5.51
CA TYR A 146 4.13 9.91 6.97
C TYR A 146 5.56 9.61 7.46
N GLN A 147 6.25 8.62 6.87
CA GLN A 147 7.64 8.30 7.23
C GLN A 147 8.62 9.39 6.81
N LEU A 148 8.39 10.01 5.64
CA LEU A 148 9.12 11.19 5.16
C LEU A 148 8.81 12.47 5.95
N LYS A 149 7.89 12.42 6.94
CA LYS A 149 7.40 13.58 7.71
C LYS A 149 6.68 14.63 6.84
N LYS A 150 6.29 14.27 5.61
CA LYS A 150 5.41 15.04 4.72
C LYS A 150 3.96 14.89 5.18
N TYR A 151 3.66 15.44 6.36
CA TYR A 151 2.41 15.18 7.07
C TYR A 151 1.19 15.80 6.40
N LYS A 152 1.35 16.93 5.71
CA LYS A 152 0.26 17.62 5.02
C LYS A 152 -0.23 16.78 3.84
N GLU A 153 0.69 16.26 3.06
CA GLU A 153 0.44 15.39 1.92
C GLU A 153 -0.11 14.04 2.38
N ALA A 154 0.47 13.46 3.44
CA ALA A 154 -0.03 12.22 4.02
C ALA A 154 -1.49 12.34 4.49
N HIS A 155 -1.84 13.47 5.12
CA HIS A 155 -3.20 13.79 5.53
C HIS A 155 -4.15 13.79 4.33
N GLY A 156 -3.81 14.53 3.26
CA GLY A 156 -4.61 14.57 2.04
C GLY A 156 -4.81 13.18 1.41
N LYS A 157 -3.78 12.33 1.38
CA LYS A 157 -3.93 10.95 0.86
C LYS A 157 -4.82 10.08 1.75
N CYS A 158 -4.76 10.25 3.07
CA CYS A 158 -5.67 9.54 3.97
C CYS A 158 -7.13 9.91 3.71
N LEU A 159 -7.42 11.20 3.48
CA LEU A 159 -8.78 11.67 3.18
C LEU A 159 -9.31 11.08 1.87
N ILE A 160 -8.49 11.06 0.80
CA ILE A 160 -8.88 10.45 -0.49
C ILE A 160 -9.32 8.99 -0.32
N ILE A 161 -8.61 8.23 0.52
CA ILE A 161 -8.95 6.83 0.78
C ILE A 161 -10.28 6.74 1.56
N LEU A 162 -10.40 7.52 2.64
CA LEU A 162 -11.58 7.52 3.51
C LEU A 162 -12.84 8.08 2.84
N GLU A 163 -12.70 8.93 1.82
CA GLU A 163 -13.81 9.36 0.98
C GLU A 163 -14.40 8.20 0.17
N LYS A 164 -13.55 7.27 -0.29
CA LYS A 164 -13.96 6.08 -1.05
C LYS A 164 -14.43 4.95 -0.13
N ASN A 165 -13.71 4.68 0.95
CA ASN A 165 -14.04 3.65 1.93
C ASN A 165 -13.87 4.20 3.36
N LYS A 166 -15.00 4.50 3.99
CA LYS A 166 -15.05 5.10 5.34
C LYS A 166 -14.77 4.08 6.46
N GLU A 167 -14.75 2.80 6.16
CA GLU A 167 -14.64 1.71 7.13
C GLU A 167 -13.21 1.15 7.22
N GLU A 168 -12.25 1.75 6.52
CA GLU A 168 -10.86 1.30 6.55
C GLU A 168 -10.15 1.73 7.85
N HIS A 169 -10.30 0.92 8.90
CA HIS A 169 -9.74 1.16 10.25
C HIS A 169 -8.24 1.49 10.24
N ALA A 170 -7.44 0.80 9.42
CA ALA A 170 -6.01 1.04 9.33
C ALA A 170 -5.65 2.45 8.81
N ILE A 171 -6.50 3.06 7.99
CA ILE A 171 -6.31 4.43 7.50
C ILE A 171 -6.76 5.44 8.55
N TRP A 172 -7.84 5.17 9.29
CA TRP A 172 -8.20 5.95 10.47
C TRP A 172 -7.06 5.99 11.50
N PHE A 173 -6.39 4.86 11.71
CA PHE A 173 -5.19 4.80 12.56
C PHE A 173 -4.03 5.66 12.02
N LEU A 174 -3.77 5.61 10.71
CA LEU A 174 -2.73 6.42 10.08
C LEU A 174 -3.06 7.91 10.15
N LEU A 175 -4.31 8.29 9.89
CA LEU A 175 -4.82 9.65 10.02
C LEU A 175 -4.62 10.17 11.46
N GLY A 176 -5.00 9.38 12.47
CA GLY A 176 -4.74 9.71 13.88
C GLY A 176 -3.25 9.94 14.17
N LYS A 177 -2.35 9.11 13.62
CA LYS A 177 -0.90 9.32 13.74
C LYS A 177 -0.44 10.64 13.09
N VAL A 178 -0.96 10.98 11.91
CA VAL A 178 -0.65 12.23 11.19
C VAL A 178 -1.15 13.44 11.99
N LEU A 179 -2.42 13.45 12.40
CA LEU A 179 -3.05 14.53 13.16
C LEU A 179 -2.31 14.79 14.49
N ARG A 180 -1.87 13.71 15.16
CA ARG A 180 -1.05 13.82 16.37
C ARG A 180 0.28 14.54 16.12
N ARG A 181 0.92 14.32 14.96
CA ARG A 181 2.17 15.00 14.59
C ARG A 181 1.93 16.47 14.26
N CYS A 182 0.79 16.79 13.68
CA CYS A 182 0.36 18.16 13.37
C CYS A 182 -0.23 18.92 14.57
N LYS A 183 -0.45 18.26 15.72
CA LYS A 183 -1.10 18.77 16.94
C LYS A 183 -2.61 19.08 16.82
N TYR A 184 -3.31 18.43 15.90
CA TYR A 184 -4.78 18.42 15.87
C TYR A 184 -5.31 17.39 16.86
N ILE A 185 -5.29 17.71 18.16
CA ILE A 185 -5.52 16.73 19.24
C ILE A 185 -6.97 16.25 19.30
N LYS A 186 -7.94 17.15 19.07
CA LYS A 186 -9.37 16.82 19.10
C LYS A 186 -9.71 15.84 17.97
N GLU A 187 -9.27 16.14 16.76
CA GLU A 187 -9.50 15.34 15.57
C GLU A 187 -8.69 14.04 15.59
N CYS A 188 -7.47 14.09 16.15
CA CYS A 188 -6.64 12.90 16.40
C CYS A 188 -7.36 11.89 17.31
N ARG A 189 -7.99 12.37 18.39
CA ARG A 189 -8.80 11.53 19.28
C ARG A 189 -9.96 10.90 18.51
N ALA A 190 -10.74 11.70 17.78
CA ALA A 190 -11.87 11.21 16.99
C ALA A 190 -11.46 10.16 15.96
N ALA A 191 -10.31 10.33 15.30
CA ALA A 191 -9.78 9.37 14.33
C ALA A 191 -9.41 8.03 15.00
N PHE A 192 -8.78 8.06 16.19
CA PHE A 192 -8.48 6.83 16.93
C PHE A 192 -9.71 6.16 17.52
N GLU A 193 -10.69 6.93 18.02
CA GLU A 193 -11.98 6.40 18.47
C GLU A 193 -12.68 5.67 17.33
N LYS A 194 -12.74 6.27 16.14
CA LYS A 194 -13.32 5.64 14.95
C LYS A 194 -12.57 4.37 14.54
N CYS A 195 -11.24 4.40 14.59
CA CYS A 195 -10.40 3.22 14.34
C CYS A 195 -10.71 2.08 15.31
N CYS A 196 -10.80 2.34 16.61
CA CYS A 196 -11.10 1.33 17.62
C CYS A 196 -12.54 0.83 17.54
N ALA A 197 -13.48 1.68 17.11
CA ALA A 197 -14.87 1.27 16.91
C ALA A 197 -15.06 0.33 15.71
N LEU A 198 -14.24 0.51 14.65
CA LEU A 198 -14.27 -0.34 13.46
C LEU A 198 -13.57 -1.69 13.66
N ASP A 199 -12.58 -1.76 14.55
CA ASP A 199 -11.84 -2.98 14.88
C ASP A 199 -11.57 -3.06 16.40
N PRO A 200 -12.59 -3.48 17.19
CA PRO A 200 -12.52 -3.47 18.66
C PRO A 200 -11.55 -4.49 19.26
N GLU A 201 -11.32 -5.60 18.56
CA GLU A 201 -10.46 -6.70 19.04
C GLU A 201 -8.96 -6.39 18.87
N ASN A 202 -8.63 -5.38 18.08
CA ASN A 202 -7.26 -5.02 17.79
C ASN A 202 -6.58 -4.29 18.96
N LEU A 203 -5.93 -5.08 19.81
CA LEU A 203 -5.19 -4.63 20.98
C LEU A 203 -4.13 -3.56 20.65
N LYS A 204 -3.58 -3.53 19.43
CA LYS A 204 -2.59 -2.53 19.01
C LYS A 204 -3.23 -1.14 18.90
N TYR A 205 -4.43 -1.04 18.35
CA TYR A 205 -5.16 0.22 18.27
C TYR A 205 -5.58 0.70 19.65
N LYS A 206 -6.13 -0.21 20.46
CA LYS A 206 -6.52 0.07 21.85
C LYS A 206 -5.36 0.61 22.69
N LYS A 207 -4.23 -0.09 22.74
CA LYS A 207 -3.01 0.35 23.46
C LYS A 207 -2.53 1.73 22.99
N ARG A 208 -2.63 2.00 21.69
CA ARG A 208 -2.19 3.29 21.13
C ARG A 208 -3.13 4.43 21.47
N TYR A 209 -4.44 4.17 21.46
CA TYR A 209 -5.47 5.11 21.89
C TYR A 209 -5.33 5.42 23.38
N GLU A 210 -5.22 4.41 24.24
CA GLU A 210 -5.00 4.58 25.69
C GLU A 210 -3.75 5.42 25.96
N SER A 211 -2.62 5.11 25.30
CA SER A 211 -1.38 5.89 25.41
C SER A 211 -1.56 7.37 25.00
N LEU A 212 -2.43 7.65 24.02
CA LEU A 212 -2.77 9.03 23.67
C LEU A 212 -3.57 9.70 24.77
N ILE A 213 -4.62 9.05 25.28
CA ILE A 213 -5.49 9.59 26.33
C ILE A 213 -4.69 9.91 27.59
N THR A 214 -3.84 9.00 28.05
CA THR A 214 -2.96 9.24 29.20
C THR A 214 -2.02 10.42 28.97
N LYS A 215 -1.47 10.58 27.75
CA LYS A 215 -0.62 11.74 27.41
C LYS A 215 -1.40 13.06 27.39
N ILE A 216 -2.65 13.04 26.93
CA ILE A 216 -3.52 14.21 26.95
C ILE A 216 -3.87 14.58 28.40
N ALA A 217 -4.22 13.60 29.22
CA ALA A 217 -4.57 13.81 30.64
C ALA A 217 -3.40 14.36 31.46
N THR A 218 -2.17 13.89 31.20
CA THR A 218 -0.97 14.31 31.94
C THR A 218 -0.41 15.67 31.53
N LYS A 219 -0.72 16.17 30.33
CA LYS A 219 -0.25 17.49 29.89
C LYS A 219 -1.43 18.43 29.69
N ARG A 220 -1.61 19.34 30.67
CA ARG A 220 -2.62 20.41 30.66
C ARG A 220 -2.65 21.23 29.35
N ASP A 221 -1.52 21.35 28.64
CA ASP A 221 -1.39 22.17 27.42
C ASP A 221 -2.00 21.57 26.14
N TYR A 222 -2.51 20.33 26.15
CA TYR A 222 -3.04 19.73 24.91
C TYR A 222 -4.39 20.30 24.47
N SER A 223 -5.16 20.92 25.38
CA SER A 223 -6.45 21.53 25.05
C SER A 223 -6.33 22.86 24.32
N SER A 224 -5.20 23.57 24.49
CA SER A 224 -4.92 24.91 23.92
C SER A 224 -3.77 24.92 22.90
N ALA A 225 -3.16 23.76 22.62
CA ALA A 225 -2.06 23.65 21.67
C ALA A 225 -2.51 24.02 20.25
N LYS A 226 -2.02 25.16 19.75
CA LYS A 226 -2.20 25.56 18.35
C LYS A 226 -1.59 24.50 17.41
N PRO A 227 -2.20 24.26 16.23
CA PRO A 227 -1.63 23.38 15.22
C PRO A 227 -0.20 23.78 14.88
N LYS A 228 0.72 22.82 14.80
CA LYS A 228 2.11 23.09 14.39
C LYS A 228 2.24 23.20 12.87
N ILE A 229 1.42 22.45 12.16
CA ILE A 229 1.40 22.39 10.70
C ILE A 229 -0.04 22.67 10.30
N GLN A 230 -0.25 23.68 9.46
CA GLN A 230 -1.58 23.97 8.95
C GLN A 230 -1.97 22.90 7.93
N LEU A 231 -3.03 22.16 8.22
CA LEU A 231 -3.63 21.19 7.31
C LEU A 231 -4.74 21.84 6.49
N ASP A 232 -4.97 21.30 5.30
CA ASP A 232 -6.07 21.72 4.44
C ASP A 232 -7.39 21.16 4.98
N THR A 233 -8.48 21.91 4.83
CA THR A 233 -9.81 21.46 5.25
C THR A 233 -10.42 20.54 4.17
N PRO A 234 -11.21 19.51 4.57
CA PRO A 234 -11.61 19.20 5.94
C PRO A 234 -10.54 18.39 6.70
N ILE A 235 -10.42 18.59 8.03
CA ILE A 235 -9.41 17.86 8.83
C ILE A 235 -9.75 16.38 8.97
N LEU A 236 -11.05 16.06 9.05
CA LEU A 236 -11.60 14.70 9.06
C LEU A 236 -12.43 14.50 7.78
N PRO A 237 -12.57 13.27 7.27
CA PRO A 237 -13.38 13.03 6.07
C PRO A 237 -14.82 13.48 6.32
N LYS A 238 -15.45 14.08 5.29
CA LYS A 238 -16.83 14.56 5.38
C LYS A 238 -17.75 13.37 5.65
N THR A 239 -18.30 13.30 6.86
CA THR A 239 -19.37 12.37 7.18
C THR A 239 -20.65 12.89 6.52
N ALA A 240 -21.29 12.05 5.70
CA ALA A 240 -22.67 12.33 5.32
C ALA A 240 -23.50 12.12 6.60
N GLY A 241 -24.03 13.19 7.18
CA GLY A 241 -25.08 13.10 8.19
C GLY A 241 -24.63 12.79 9.63
N ILE A 242 -23.54 13.38 10.13
CA ILE A 242 -23.43 13.56 11.59
C ILE A 242 -23.51 15.06 11.84
N LYS A 243 -24.67 15.53 12.31
CA LYS A 243 -24.76 16.78 13.04
C LYS A 243 -23.66 16.71 14.10
N PHE A 244 -22.59 17.49 13.91
CA PHE A 244 -21.72 17.80 15.02
C PHE A 244 -22.65 18.26 16.14
N LEU A 245 -22.63 17.56 17.27
CA LEU A 245 -23.20 18.06 18.51
C LEU A 245 -22.32 19.26 18.90
N GLU A 246 -22.53 20.37 18.21
CA GLU A 246 -22.28 21.69 18.76
C GLU A 246 -23.19 21.79 19.99
N ASN A 247 -22.56 22.05 21.13
CA ASN A 247 -23.15 22.15 22.46
C ASN A 247 -23.64 20.84 23.08
N ARG A 248 -22.77 20.24 23.89
CA ARG A 248 -23.02 20.14 25.34
C ARG A 248 -21.67 20.19 26.06
N GLY A 249 -21.64 21.02 27.10
CA GLY A 249 -20.46 21.27 27.90
C GLY A 249 -20.01 20.02 28.65
N CYS A 250 -18.94 20.21 29.41
CA CYS A 250 -18.52 19.30 30.47
C CYS A 250 -19.71 18.71 31.23
N GLU A 251 -19.48 17.47 31.69
CA GLU A 251 -20.31 16.67 32.62
C GLU A 251 -21.12 15.54 31.94
N ASP A 252 -20.96 14.35 32.51
CA ASP A 252 -21.66 13.09 32.24
C ASP A 252 -21.27 12.23 31.03
N LEU A 253 -20.20 11.44 31.24
CA LEU A 253 -20.03 10.14 30.58
C LEU A 253 -19.80 9.01 31.61
N PHE A 254 -20.47 9.11 32.75
CA PHE A 254 -20.75 7.98 33.64
C PHE A 254 -22.24 7.63 33.52
N CYS A 255 -22.53 6.33 33.53
CA CYS A 255 -23.87 5.72 33.59
C CYS A 255 -24.67 5.70 32.27
N ARG A 256 -24.48 4.62 31.49
CA ARG A 256 -25.59 3.72 31.04
C ARG A 256 -25.06 2.31 30.77
N LEU A 257 -24.90 1.54 31.84
CA LEU A 257 -25.15 0.10 31.91
C LEU A 257 -25.41 -0.17 33.40
N PHE A 258 -26.65 -0.60 33.68
CA PHE A 258 -27.39 -0.62 34.95
C PHE A 258 -28.04 0.71 35.33
#